data_AF-A0A838SYD7-F1
#
_entry.id   AF-A0A838SYD7-F1
#
_cell.length_a   1.000
_cell.length_b   1.000
_cell.length_c   1.000
_cell.angle_alpha   90.00
_cell.angle_beta   90.00
_cell.angle_gamma   90.00
#
_symmetry.space_group_name_H-M   'P 1'
#
loop_
_entity.id
_entity.type
_entity.pdbx_description
1 polymer ?
#
loop_
_entity_poly.entity_id
_entity_poly.type
_entity_poly.pdbx_seq_one_letter_code
_entity_poly.pdbx_strand_id
1 'polypeptide(L)'
;MSRAFVKEDAASWGDPSKRYSLPERGDPSFDEAAADALLEGAREGDTGSAESATGYYWGEKKLRPYVAKILERARREKDERLEQLAERYLK
;
A
#
# COMPACT_ATOMS: atom_id res chain seq x y z
N MET A 1 37.15 -9.96 18.70
CA MET A 1 35.93 -10.29 19.46
C MET A 1 34.80 -10.45 18.47
N SER A 2 34.13 -11.59 18.50
CA SER A 2 33.16 -12.03 17.51
C SER A 2 31.72 -11.73 17.94
N ARG A 3 31.00 -11.12 16.97
CA ARG A 3 29.56 -11.23 16.64
C ARG A 3 28.53 -10.43 17.45
N ALA A 4 27.68 -9.76 16.64
CA ALA A 4 26.22 -9.86 16.58
C ALA A 4 25.48 -8.56 16.98
N PHE A 5 24.48 -8.04 16.25
CA PHE A 5 23.71 -8.50 15.11
C PHE A 5 23.35 -7.28 14.25
N VAL A 6 23.81 -7.22 12.99
CA VAL A 6 23.03 -6.56 11.95
C VAL A 6 21.95 -7.57 11.59
N LYS A 7 20.69 -7.27 11.89
CA LYS A 7 19.56 -8.12 11.51
C LYS A 7 19.20 -7.82 10.05
N GLU A 8 20.15 -8.11 9.18
CA GLU A 8 19.94 -8.28 7.74
C GLU A 8 19.57 -9.75 7.55
N ASP A 9 18.32 -10.11 7.87
CA ASP A 9 17.68 -11.34 7.36
C ASP A 9 16.22 -11.41 7.84
N ALA A 10 15.34 -10.80 7.04
CA ALA A 10 13.99 -11.29 6.83
C ALA A 10 13.79 -11.59 5.32
N ALA A 11 14.85 -12.05 4.65
CA ALA A 11 14.79 -12.59 3.31
C ALA A 11 14.53 -14.10 3.40
N SER A 12 13.30 -14.49 3.73
CA SER A 12 12.89 -15.90 3.53
C SER A 12 11.51 -16.10 2.92
N TRP A 13 10.79 -15.02 2.62
CA TRP A 13 9.68 -14.92 1.67
C TRP A 13 9.49 -13.40 1.54
N GLY A 14 9.64 -12.84 0.32
CA GLY A 14 9.92 -11.41 0.12
C GLY A 14 9.06 -10.48 0.98
N ASP A 15 9.71 -9.58 1.73
CA ASP A 15 9.03 -8.57 2.55
C ASP A 15 7.95 -7.87 1.71
N PRO A 16 6.66 -8.03 2.05
CA PRO A 16 5.56 -7.42 1.31
C PRO A 16 5.72 -5.90 1.18
N SER A 17 6.38 -5.24 2.12
CA SER A 17 6.66 -3.80 2.09
C SER A 17 7.56 -3.40 0.91
N LYS A 18 8.49 -4.29 0.51
CA LYS A 18 9.34 -4.09 -0.67
C LYS A 18 8.59 -4.28 -1.98
N ARG A 19 7.55 -5.12 -1.99
CA ARG A 19 6.69 -5.31 -3.17
C ARG A 19 5.97 -4.01 -3.55
N TYR A 20 5.51 -3.27 -2.54
CA TYR A 20 4.75 -2.02 -2.73
C TYR A 20 5.58 -0.75 -2.61
N SER A 21 6.92 -0.85 -2.58
CA SER A 21 7.84 0.29 -2.50
C SER A 21 7.49 1.30 -1.39
N LEU A 22 7.10 0.80 -0.21
CA LEU A 22 6.65 1.66 0.88
C LEU A 22 7.82 2.46 1.49
N PRO A 23 7.66 3.77 1.74
CA PRO A 23 8.58 4.56 2.55
C PRO A 23 8.71 4.02 3.98
N GLU A 24 9.60 4.61 4.77
CA GLU A 24 9.64 4.34 6.20
C GLU A 24 8.33 4.74 6.87
N ARG A 25 7.90 4.01 7.90
CA ARG A 25 6.60 4.23 8.57
C ARG A 25 6.46 5.63 9.19
N GLY A 26 7.56 6.29 9.51
CA GLY A 26 7.57 7.67 10.04
C GLY A 26 7.54 8.76 8.97
N ASP A 27 7.63 8.40 7.68
CA ASP A 27 7.64 9.35 6.58
C ASP A 27 6.23 9.94 6.36
N PRO A 28 6.08 11.26 6.18
CA PRO A 28 4.79 11.88 5.86
C PRO A 28 4.11 11.33 4.61
N SER A 29 4.89 10.80 3.65
CA SER A 29 4.38 10.18 2.42
C SER A 29 3.94 8.72 2.59
N PHE A 30 4.18 8.11 3.76
CA PHE A 30 3.82 6.71 4.01
C PHE A 30 2.34 6.43 3.80
N ASP A 31 1.47 7.33 4.27
CA ASP A 31 0.02 7.17 4.14
C ASP A 31 -0.43 7.22 2.66
N GLU A 32 0.20 8.06 1.86
CA GLU A 32 -0.08 8.15 0.42
C GLU A 32 0.37 6.88 -0.30
N ALA A 33 1.60 6.42 -0.06
CA ALA A 33 2.12 5.18 -0.62
C ALA A 33 1.30 3.95 -0.16
N ALA A 34 0.83 3.94 1.08
CA ALA A 34 -0.02 2.88 1.59
C ALA A 34 -1.39 2.82 0.90
N ALA A 35 -1.95 3.98 0.54
CA ALA A 35 -3.20 4.04 -0.22
C ALA A 35 -3.03 3.44 -1.62
N ASP A 36 -1.96 3.78 -2.34
CA ASP A 36 -1.64 3.16 -3.63
C ASP A 36 -1.42 1.64 -3.47
N ALA A 37 -0.64 1.22 -2.47
CA ALA A 37 -0.34 -0.20 -2.21
C ALA A 37 -1.59 -1.05 -1.97
N LEU A 38 -2.57 -0.55 -1.20
CA LEU A 38 -3.84 -1.26 -0.97
C LEU A 38 -4.63 -1.43 -2.26
N LEU A 39 -4.68 -0.40 -3.11
CA LEU A 39 -5.36 -0.47 -4.41
C LEU A 39 -4.64 -1.41 -5.38
N GLU A 40 -3.31 -1.41 -5.40
CA GLU A 40 -2.50 -2.36 -6.18
C GLU A 40 -2.75 -3.80 -5.71
N GLY A 41 -2.69 -4.07 -4.41
CA GLY A 41 -3.01 -5.39 -3.84
C GLY A 41 -4.42 -5.84 -4.23
N ALA A 42 -5.41 -4.96 -4.18
CA ALA A 42 -6.77 -5.29 -4.62
C ALA A 42 -6.90 -5.47 -6.15
N ARG A 43 -6.06 -4.81 -6.96
CA ARG A 43 -5.99 -5.03 -8.41
C ARG A 43 -5.52 -6.44 -8.72
N GLU A 44 -4.56 -6.94 -7.94
CA GLU A 44 -3.96 -8.27 -8.05
C GLU A 44 -4.76 -9.37 -7.32
N GLY A 45 -5.81 -9.00 -6.58
CA GLY A 45 -6.61 -9.94 -5.77
C GLY A 45 -5.93 -10.38 -4.47
N ASP A 46 -4.89 -9.67 -4.04
CA ASP A 46 -4.05 -9.95 -2.88
C ASP A 46 -4.07 -8.77 -1.89
N THR A 47 -5.27 -8.40 -1.43
CA THR A 47 -5.44 -7.30 -0.48
C THR A 47 -4.77 -7.61 0.87
N GLY A 48 -4.75 -8.87 1.31
CA GLY A 48 -4.16 -9.27 2.60
C GLY A 48 -2.66 -9.01 2.69
N SER A 49 -1.92 -9.18 1.59
CA SER A 49 -0.49 -8.83 1.55
C SER A 49 -0.26 -7.32 1.63
N ALA A 50 -1.09 -6.52 0.96
CA ALA A 50 -1.01 -5.07 1.03
C ALA A 50 -1.39 -4.52 2.42
N GLU A 51 -2.39 -5.10 3.08
CA GLU A 51 -2.74 -4.75 4.46
C GLU A 51 -1.59 -5.10 5.42
N SER A 52 -0.96 -6.26 5.24
CA SER A 52 0.19 -6.69 6.04
C SER A 52 1.41 -5.78 5.85
N ALA A 53 1.67 -5.34 4.62
CA ALA A 53 2.77 -4.44 4.28
C ALA A 53 2.59 -3.03 4.88
N THR A 54 1.40 -2.47 4.71
CA THR A 54 1.09 -1.10 5.13
C THR A 54 0.73 -1.01 6.62
N GLY A 55 0.21 -2.09 7.19
CA GLY A 55 -0.41 -2.12 8.52
C GLY A 55 -1.76 -1.39 8.59
N TYR A 56 -2.34 -1.05 7.43
CA TYR A 56 -3.68 -0.48 7.32
C TYR A 56 -4.64 -1.49 6.72
N TYR A 57 -5.90 -1.44 7.12
CA TYR A 57 -6.94 -2.27 6.52
C TYR A 57 -7.55 -1.61 5.29
N TRP A 58 -8.16 -2.41 4.43
CA TRP A 58 -9.01 -1.93 3.35
C TRP A 58 -10.15 -1.08 3.92
N GLY A 59 -10.37 0.10 3.34
CA GLY A 59 -11.36 1.08 3.84
C GLY A 59 -10.90 1.91 5.04
N GLU A 60 -9.60 1.90 5.39
CA GLU A 60 -9.04 2.75 6.46
C GLU A 60 -9.41 4.23 6.26
N LYS A 61 -10.04 4.82 7.28
CA LYS A 61 -10.58 6.18 7.23
C LYS A 61 -9.47 7.21 7.04
N LYS A 62 -8.29 6.98 7.63
CA LYS A 62 -7.13 7.85 7.48
C LYS A 62 -6.67 7.98 6.02
N LEU A 63 -6.86 6.93 5.21
CA LEU A 63 -6.37 6.88 3.84
C LEU A 63 -7.36 7.43 2.80
N ARG A 64 -8.63 7.59 3.16
CA ARG A 64 -9.68 8.12 2.27
C ARG A 64 -9.30 9.41 1.51
N PRO A 65 -8.66 10.44 2.10
CA PRO A 65 -8.27 11.63 1.34
C PRO A 65 -7.21 11.33 0.26
N TYR A 66 -6.31 10.36 0.47
CA TYR A 66 -5.33 9.94 -0.53
C TYR A 66 -6.00 9.10 -1.63
N VAL A 67 -6.85 8.15 -1.26
CA VAL A 67 -7.62 7.34 -2.21
C VAL A 67 -8.54 8.20 -3.08
N ALA A 68 -9.12 9.26 -2.55
CA ALA A 68 -9.92 10.21 -3.34
C ALA A 68 -9.07 10.92 -4.41
N LYS A 69 -7.82 11.31 -4.10
CA LYS A 69 -6.89 11.87 -5.10
C LYS A 69 -6.53 10.83 -6.17
N ILE A 70 -6.30 9.59 -5.78
CA ILE A 70 -6.02 8.48 -6.70
C ILE A 70 -7.22 8.23 -7.63
N LEU A 71 -8.45 8.29 -7.11
CA LEU A 71 -9.66 8.17 -7.92
C LEU A 71 -9.75 9.28 -8.98
N GLU A 72 -9.48 10.53 -8.60
CA GLU A 72 -9.49 11.65 -9.55
C GLU A 72 -8.37 11.52 -10.61
N ARG A 73 -7.18 11.03 -10.22
CA ARG A 73 -6.12 10.68 -11.17
C ARG A 73 -6.59 9.59 -12.14
N ALA A 74 -7.14 8.50 -11.61
CA ALA A 74 -7.61 7.36 -12.39
C ALA A 74 -8.67 7.79 -13.42
N ARG A 75 -9.63 8.64 -13.03
CA ARG A 75 -10.64 9.25 -13.92
C ARG A 75 -10.03 10.06 -15.07
N ARG A 76 -9.00 10.86 -14.77
CA ARG A 76 -8.31 11.65 -15.79
C ARG A 76 -7.54 10.78 -16.77
N GLU A 77 -6.96 9.69 -16.28
CA GLU A 77 -6.18 8.73 -17.06
C GLU A 77 -7.04 7.65 -17.74
N LYS A 78 -8.33 7.59 -17.39
CA LYS A 78 -9.29 6.54 -17.79
C LYS A 78 -8.84 5.14 -17.39
N ASP A 79 -8.21 5.00 -16.22
CA ASP A 79 -7.93 3.69 -15.63
C ASP A 79 -9.19 3.17 -14.92
N GLU A 80 -10.12 2.63 -15.71
CA GLU A 80 -11.41 2.13 -15.23
C GLU A 80 -11.28 1.11 -14.09
N ARG A 81 -10.21 0.29 -14.11
CA ARG A 81 -9.99 -0.73 -13.08
C ARG A 81 -9.61 -0.06 -11.76
N LEU A 82 -8.71 0.92 -11.80
CA LEU A 82 -8.28 1.65 -10.61
C LEU A 82 -9.42 2.53 -10.05
N GLU A 83 -10.23 3.14 -10.92
CA GLU A 83 -11.42 3.89 -10.53
C GLU A 83 -12.39 3.03 -9.72
N GLN A 84 -12.77 1.85 -10.22
CA GLN A 84 -13.68 0.94 -9.52
C GLN A 84 -13.13 0.48 -8.16
N LEU A 85 -11.81 0.24 -8.07
CA LEU A 85 -11.17 -0.15 -6.83
C LEU A 85 -11.17 0.98 -5.80
N ALA A 86 -10.84 2.20 -6.23
CA ALA A 86 -10.87 3.37 -5.37
C ALA A 86 -12.29 3.71 -4.91
N GLU A 87 -13.29 3.61 -5.79
CA GLU A 87 -14.70 3.76 -5.40
C GLU A 87 -15.15 2.70 -4.39
N ARG A 88 -14.73 1.43 -4.58
CA ARG A 88 -15.01 0.35 -3.62
C ARG A 88 -14.33 0.58 -2.28
N TYR A 89 -13.13 1.15 -2.27
CA TYR A 89 -12.42 1.49 -1.03
C TYR A 89 -13.15 2.60 -0.25
N LEU A 90 -13.75 3.56 -0.95
CA LEU A 90 -14.38 4.74 -0.35
C LEU A 90 -15.82 4.52 0.14
N LYS A 91 -16.45 3.41 -0.24
CA LYS A 91 -17.77 2.97 0.23
C LYS A 91 -17.69 2.35 1.61
#